data_AF-A2EB32-F1
#
_entry.id   AF-A2EB32-F1
#
_cell.length_a   1.000
_cell.length_b   1.000
_cell.length_c   1.000
_cell.angle_alpha   90.00
_cell.angle_beta   90.00
_cell.angle_gamma   90.00
#
_symmetry.space_group_name_H-M   'P 1'
#
loop_
_entity.id
_entity.type
_entity.pdbx_description
1 polymer ?
#
loop_
_entity_poly.entity_id
_entity_poly.type
_entity_poly.pdbx_seq_one_letter_code
_entity_poly.pdbx_strand_id
1 'polypeptide(L)'
;MIKSGIEDYLRHRQDVKRNKSPVSIYRFGEWTVEESSKIHVGDIVMIKSGDTVPCDMIYLTSSNPNKTTNYSETSLNGESAIKMMSQHPAFKDLDIPMAFFRKQYSVHAGPPDANLYKFDAKLVCENEKWVYQYRTYF
;
A
#
# COMPACT_ATOMS: atom_id res chain seq x y z
N MET A 1 -16.19 31.96 -12.83
CA MET A 1 -14.72 32.09 -12.71
C MET A 1 -14.25 32.18 -11.26
N ILE A 2 -14.77 33.08 -10.42
CA ILE A 2 -14.36 33.21 -9.00
C ILE A 2 -14.63 31.93 -8.17
N LYS A 3 -15.83 31.34 -8.29
CA LYS A 3 -16.20 30.10 -7.58
C LYS A 3 -15.25 28.94 -7.90
N SER A 4 -14.95 28.73 -9.18
CA SER A 4 -14.02 27.69 -9.64
C SER A 4 -12.60 27.90 -9.09
N GLY A 5 -12.12 29.15 -9.03
CA GLY A 5 -10.82 29.45 -8.44
C GLY A 5 -10.74 29.16 -6.94
N ILE A 6 -11.83 29.38 -6.19
CA ILE A 6 -11.91 29.03 -4.76
C ILE A 6 -11.90 27.51 -4.58
N GLU A 7 -12.67 26.78 -5.39
CA GLU A 7 -12.73 25.32 -5.35
C GLU A 7 -11.37 24.67 -5.67
N ASP A 8 -10.68 25.15 -6.70
CA ASP A 8 -9.34 24.68 -7.06
C ASP A 8 -8.32 24.95 -5.95
N TYR A 9 -8.38 26.11 -5.29
CA TYR A 9 -7.51 26.42 -4.17
C TYR A 9 -7.75 25.50 -2.97
N LEU A 10 -9.01 25.20 -2.64
CA LEU A 10 -9.33 24.28 -1.55
C LEU A 10 -8.86 22.86 -1.86
N ARG A 11 -9.02 22.39 -3.10
CA ARG A 11 -8.50 21.09 -3.56
C ARG A 11 -6.98 21.05 -3.45
N HIS A 12 -6.29 22.08 -3.93
CA HIS A 12 -4.84 22.17 -3.83
C HIS A 12 -4.36 22.10 -2.37
N ARG A 13 -5.02 22.80 -1.44
CA ARG A 13 -4.67 22.70 -0.01
C ARG A 13 -4.88 21.30 0.56
N GLN A 14 -5.93 20.60 0.15
CA GLN A 14 -6.18 19.22 0.57
C GLN A 14 -5.12 18.27 0.01
N ASP A 15 -4.75 18.41 -1.27
CA ASP A 15 -3.71 17.60 -1.91
C ASP A 15 -2.36 17.80 -1.21
N VAL A 16 -1.98 19.05 -0.93
CA VAL A 16 -0.74 19.33 -0.18
C VAL A 16 -0.77 18.71 1.21
N LYS A 17 -1.90 18.76 1.91
CA LYS A 17 -2.03 18.13 3.23
C LYS A 17 -1.87 16.61 3.14
N ARG A 18 -2.51 15.98 2.15
CA ARG A 18 -2.42 14.52 1.93
C ARG A 18 -1.00 14.09 1.55
N ASN A 19 -0.34 14.86 0.68
CA ASN A 19 1.02 14.59 0.19
C ASN A 19 2.12 14.80 1.25
N LYS A 20 1.78 15.44 2.37
CA LYS A 20 2.66 15.68 3.51
C LYS A 20 2.32 14.83 4.73
N SER A 21 1.40 13.87 4.60
CA SER A 21 1.09 12.97 5.70
C SER A 21 2.32 12.14 6.08
N PRO A 22 2.65 12.01 7.38
CA PRO A 22 3.80 11.24 7.81
C PRO A 22 3.59 9.75 7.53
N VAL A 23 4.63 9.08 7.03
CA VAL A 23 4.64 7.66 6.71
C VAL A 23 5.96 7.04 7.14
N SER A 24 5.91 5.82 7.70
CA SER A 24 7.10 5.05 8.04
C SER A 24 7.58 4.26 6.82
N ILE A 25 8.75 4.60 6.30
CA ILE A 25 9.39 3.95 5.13
C ILE A 25 10.65 3.22 5.61
N TYR A 26 10.86 2.01 5.11
CA TYR A 26 12.08 1.25 5.38
C TYR A 26 13.09 1.42 4.25
N ARG A 27 14.24 2.03 4.55
CA ARG A 27 15.34 2.26 3.60
C ARG A 27 16.68 2.12 4.31
N PHE A 28 17.70 1.68 3.58
CA PHE A 28 19.08 1.56 4.08
C PHE A 28 19.24 0.83 5.42
N GLY A 29 18.32 -0.08 5.72
CA GLY A 29 18.35 -0.91 6.91
C GLY A 29 17.59 -0.37 8.13
N GLU A 30 16.97 0.80 8.01
CA GLU A 30 16.26 1.47 9.10
C GLU A 30 14.87 1.98 8.70
N TRP A 31 14.03 2.24 9.70
CA TRP A 31 12.73 2.88 9.51
C TRP A 31 12.86 4.38 9.69
N THR A 32 12.52 5.14 8.65
CA THR A 32 12.45 6.60 8.69
C THR A 32 11.01 7.07 8.58
N VAL A 33 10.69 8.21 9.19
CA VAL A 33 9.40 8.88 9.01
C VAL A 33 9.59 9.99 7.99
N GLU A 34 8.90 9.89 6.86
CA GLU A 34 8.96 10.85 5.75
C GLU A 34 7.56 11.33 5.34
N GLU A 35 7.49 12.33 4.47
CA GLU A 35 6.23 12.75 3.84
C GLU A 35 5.77 11.69 2.82
N SER A 36 4.46 11.46 2.70
CA SER A 36 3.89 10.48 1.75
C SER A 36 4.28 10.74 0.30
N SER A 37 4.51 12.00 -0.08
CA SER A 37 5.04 12.37 -1.40
C SER A 37 6.47 11.87 -1.68
N LYS A 38 7.19 11.36 -0.68
CA LYS A 38 8.54 10.80 -0.81
C LYS A 38 8.54 9.29 -1.05
N ILE A 39 7.38 8.63 -1.08
CA ILE A 39 7.28 7.20 -1.41
C ILE A 39 7.65 6.99 -2.88
N HIS A 40 8.51 6.01 -3.13
CA HIS A 40 8.90 5.54 -4.45
C HIS A 40 8.47 4.07 -4.63
N VAL A 41 8.31 3.65 -5.89
CA VAL A 41 8.00 2.26 -6.22
C VAL A 41 9.11 1.35 -5.69
N GLY A 42 8.72 0.31 -4.95
CA GLY A 42 9.65 -0.64 -4.32
C GLY A 42 9.97 -0.32 -2.86
N ASP A 43 9.55 0.83 -2.34
CA ASP A 43 9.65 1.11 -0.91
C ASP A 43 8.78 0.15 -0.10
N ILE A 44 9.31 -0.24 1.07
CA ILE A 44 8.54 -0.97 2.08
C ILE A 44 7.99 0.05 3.06
N VAL A 45 6.67 0.05 3.20
CA VAL A 45 5.95 1.03 4.00
C VAL A 45 5.23 0.34 5.15
N MET A 46 5.34 0.91 6.35
CA MET A 46 4.56 0.50 7.52
C MET A 46 3.38 1.43 7.70
N ILE A 47 2.17 0.85 7.69
CA ILE A 47 0.91 1.55 7.93
C ILE A 47 0.43 1.22 9.34
N LYS A 48 0.16 2.24 10.15
CA LYS A 48 -0.39 2.05 11.51
C LYS A 48 -1.91 1.97 11.47
N SER A 49 -2.49 1.40 12.52
CA SER A 49 -3.93 1.34 12.66
C SER A 49 -4.54 2.74 12.67
N GLY A 50 -5.56 2.96 11.84
CA GLY A 50 -6.23 4.25 11.67
C GLY A 50 -5.63 5.16 10.61
N ASP A 51 -4.45 4.84 10.07
CA ASP A 51 -3.85 5.63 9.00
C ASP A 51 -4.50 5.34 7.65
N THR A 52 -4.54 6.36 6.79
CA THR A 52 -4.97 6.22 5.40
C THR A 52 -3.83 5.63 4.57
N VAL A 53 -4.13 4.68 3.69
CA VAL A 53 -3.14 4.13 2.75
C VAL A 53 -2.73 5.22 1.74
N PRO A 54 -1.44 5.60 1.66
CA PRO A 54 -1.03 6.79 0.91
C PRO A 54 -0.95 6.58 -0.61
N CYS A 55 -0.76 5.34 -1.07
CA CYS A 55 -0.68 4.95 -2.48
C CYS A 55 -1.13 3.48 -2.66
N ASP A 56 -1.19 2.99 -3.90
CA ASP A 56 -1.45 1.57 -4.15
C ASP A 56 -0.31 0.71 -3.61
N MET A 57 -0.65 -0.35 -2.87
CA MET A 57 0.31 -1.19 -2.16
C MET A 57 -0.06 -2.68 -2.27
N ILE A 58 0.96 -3.54 -2.23
CA ILE A 58 0.77 -4.98 -2.02
C ILE A 58 0.95 -5.26 -0.53
N TYR A 59 -0.07 -5.82 0.10
CA TYR A 59 -0.01 -6.19 1.51
C TYR A 59 0.88 -7.41 1.72
N LEU A 60 1.85 -7.29 2.64
CA LEU A 60 2.83 -8.35 2.92
C LEU A 60 2.49 -9.11 4.20
N THR A 61 2.40 -8.42 5.34
CA THR A 61 2.13 -9.01 6.66
C THR A 61 1.64 -7.97 7.65
N SER A 62 1.28 -8.42 8.84
CA SER A 62 0.85 -7.61 9.97
C SER A 62 1.59 -8.01 11.25
N SER A 63 1.70 -7.07 12.19
CA SER A 63 2.18 -7.32 13.55
C SER A 63 1.16 -8.06 14.42
N ASN A 64 -0.09 -8.19 13.98
CA ASN A 64 -1.11 -8.94 14.71
C ASN A 64 -0.68 -10.41 14.90
N PRO A 65 -1.00 -11.06 16.04
CA PRO A 65 -0.63 -12.45 16.29
C PRO A 65 -1.12 -13.42 15.21
N ASN A 66 -2.33 -13.18 14.67
CA ASN A 66 -2.92 -13.99 13.59
C ASN A 66 -2.42 -13.60 12.19
N LYS A 67 -1.51 -12.62 12.08
CA LYS A 67 -0.98 -12.09 10.81
C LYS A 67 -2.04 -11.57 9.84
N THR A 68 -3.19 -11.15 10.38
CA THR A 68 -4.30 -10.53 9.64
C THR A 68 -4.35 -9.02 9.85
N THR A 69 -5.01 -8.31 8.93
CA THR A 69 -5.36 -6.90 9.09
C THR A 69 -6.72 -6.62 8.48
N ASN A 70 -7.38 -5.56 8.95
CA ASN A 70 -8.67 -5.11 8.44
C ASN A 70 -8.47 -3.79 7.68
N TYR A 71 -9.21 -3.60 6.60
CA TYR A 71 -9.23 -2.37 5.83
C TYR A 71 -10.64 -2.04 5.36
N SER A 72 -10.86 -0.76 5.05
CA SER A 72 -12.12 -0.26 4.52
C SER A 72 -11.85 0.56 3.28
N GLU A 73 -12.70 0.38 2.27
CA GLU A 73 -12.65 1.11 1.01
C GLU A 73 -13.68 2.26 0.97
N THR A 74 -14.27 2.64 2.12
CA THR A 74 -15.30 3.70 2.22
C THR A 74 -14.89 4.98 1.50
N SER A 75 -13.61 5.36 1.57
CA SER A 75 -13.10 6.58 0.90
C SER A 75 -12.94 6.45 -0.62
N LEU A 76 -12.89 5.22 -1.16
CA LEU A 76 -12.74 4.92 -2.59
C LEU A 76 -14.10 4.71 -3.28
N ASN A 77 -14.99 3.92 -2.67
CA ASN A 77 -16.25 3.51 -3.30
C ASN A 77 -17.50 3.76 -2.44
N GLY A 78 -17.35 4.28 -1.20
CA GLY A 78 -18.46 4.54 -0.28
C GLY A 78 -18.96 3.31 0.49
N GLU A 79 -18.35 2.14 0.32
CA GLU A 79 -18.77 0.93 1.03
C GLU A 79 -18.31 0.92 2.48
N SER A 80 -19.24 0.67 3.40
CA SER A 80 -18.97 0.55 4.84
C SER A 80 -18.44 -0.82 5.27
N ALA A 81 -18.48 -1.81 4.36
CA ALA A 81 -18.02 -3.16 4.65
C ALA A 81 -16.50 -3.17 4.95
N ILE A 82 -16.14 -3.84 6.04
CA ILE A 82 -14.73 -4.05 6.40
C ILE A 82 -14.27 -5.37 5.77
N LYS A 83 -13.14 -5.31 5.08
CA LYS A 83 -12.49 -6.48 4.47
C LYS A 83 -11.28 -6.88 5.31
N MET A 84 -10.99 -8.18 5.35
CA MET A 84 -9.84 -8.74 6.06
C MET A 84 -8.80 -9.26 5.06
N MET A 85 -7.53 -8.96 5.31
CA MET A 85 -6.39 -9.53 4.60
C MET A 85 -5.59 -10.44 5.52
N SER A 86 -5.05 -11.51 4.96
CA SER A 86 -4.11 -12.41 5.64
C SER A 86 -2.72 -12.26 5.03
N GLN A 87 -1.68 -12.56 5.81
CA GLN A 87 -0.29 -12.47 5.37
C GLN A 87 -0.06 -13.16 4.03
N HIS A 88 0.73 -12.50 3.19
CA HIS A 88 1.11 -13.02 1.89
C HIS A 88 2.02 -14.26 2.08
N PRO A 89 1.78 -15.38 1.38
CA PRO A 89 2.48 -16.65 1.61
C PRO A 89 4.01 -16.57 1.54
N ALA A 90 4.54 -15.73 0.64
CA ALA A 90 5.97 -15.51 0.48
C ALA A 90 6.69 -14.95 1.72
N PHE A 91 5.94 -14.39 2.67
CA PHE A 91 6.48 -13.79 3.89
C PHE A 91 6.09 -14.55 5.15
N LYS A 92 5.47 -15.72 5.02
CA LYS A 92 5.11 -16.58 6.15
C LYS A 92 6.39 -16.97 6.91
N ASP A 93 6.34 -16.88 8.23
CA ASP A 93 7.45 -17.21 9.13
C ASP A 93 8.74 -16.37 8.90
N LEU A 94 8.64 -15.28 8.14
CA LEU A 94 9.72 -14.32 7.95
C LEU A 94 9.56 -13.13 8.88
N ASP A 95 10.69 -12.66 9.41
CA ASP A 95 10.75 -11.40 10.13
C ASP A 95 10.98 -10.25 9.14
N ILE A 96 10.06 -9.28 9.14
CA ILE A 96 10.14 -8.08 8.30
C ILE A 96 10.62 -6.93 9.19
N PRO A 97 11.69 -6.21 8.81
CA PRO A 97 12.25 -6.15 7.47
C PRO A 97 13.46 -7.07 7.20
N MET A 98 13.85 -7.92 8.15
CA MET A 98 15.06 -8.77 8.03
C MET A 98 15.07 -9.65 6.76
N ALA A 99 13.89 -10.08 6.30
CA ALA A 99 13.71 -10.82 5.05
C ALA A 99 14.33 -10.12 3.83
N PHE A 100 14.26 -8.78 3.77
CA PHE A 100 14.72 -7.98 2.63
C PHE A 100 16.22 -7.76 2.59
N PHE A 101 16.94 -7.97 3.70
CA PHE A 101 18.40 -8.01 3.68
C PHE A 101 18.92 -9.31 3.08
N ARG A 102 18.19 -10.41 3.26
CA ARG A 102 18.63 -11.75 2.87
C ARG A 102 18.26 -12.12 1.45
N LYS A 103 17.11 -11.63 0.98
CA LYS A 103 16.53 -11.99 -0.30
C LYS A 103 16.01 -10.75 -1.02
N GLN A 104 16.17 -10.73 -2.34
CA GLN A 104 15.60 -9.71 -3.20
C GLN A 104 14.27 -10.20 -3.78
N TYR A 105 13.24 -9.38 -3.65
CA TYR A 105 11.91 -9.64 -4.19
C TYR A 105 11.62 -8.66 -5.32
N SER A 106 11.02 -9.13 -6.41
CA SER A 106 10.53 -8.28 -7.50
C SER A 106 9.03 -8.49 -7.72
N VAL A 107 8.33 -7.40 -8.04
CA VAL A 107 6.91 -7.44 -8.40
C VAL A 107 6.80 -7.14 -9.89
N HIS A 108 6.20 -8.06 -10.63
CA HIS A 108 5.89 -7.90 -12.04
C HIS A 108 4.39 -7.66 -12.18
N ALA A 109 4.00 -6.45 -12.55
CA ALA A 109 2.61 -6.07 -12.81
C ALA A 109 2.46 -5.52 -14.23
N GLY A 110 1.21 -5.46 -14.71
CA GLY A 110 0.89 -4.77 -15.96
C GLY A 110 1.08 -3.24 -15.85
N PRO A 111 0.87 -2.51 -16.95
CA PRO A 111 0.82 -1.05 -16.90
C PRO A 111 -0.32 -0.57 -15.98
N PRO A 112 -0.26 0.66 -15.45
CA PRO A 112 -1.35 1.25 -14.67
C PRO A 112 -2.68 1.16 -15.43
N ASP A 113 -3.70 0.65 -14.74
CA ASP A 113 -5.06 0.48 -15.25
C ASP A 113 -6.02 1.26 -14.33
N ALA A 114 -6.99 1.96 -14.92
CA ALA A 114 -8.01 2.69 -14.16
C ALA A 114 -9.03 1.75 -13.48
N ASN A 115 -9.02 0.47 -13.82
CA ASN A 115 -9.89 -0.53 -13.20
C ASN A 115 -9.47 -0.87 -11.76
N LEU A 116 -10.11 -0.22 -10.79
CA LEU A 116 -9.87 -0.44 -9.35
C LEU A 116 -10.27 -1.84 -8.84
N TYR A 117 -11.02 -2.62 -9.62
CA TYR A 117 -11.58 -3.91 -9.19
C TYR A 117 -10.75 -5.10 -9.61
N LYS A 118 -9.65 -4.84 -10.33
CA LYS A 118 -8.80 -5.87 -10.90
C LYS A 118 -7.34 -5.46 -10.77
N PHE A 119 -6.57 -6.29 -10.09
CA PHE A 119 -5.11 -6.17 -10.10
C PHE A 119 -4.47 -7.54 -10.28
N ASP A 120 -3.55 -7.63 -11.25
CA ASP A 120 -2.79 -8.82 -11.58
C ASP A 120 -1.30 -8.52 -11.45
N ALA A 121 -0.63 -9.27 -10.59
CA ALA A 121 0.81 -9.18 -10.41
C ALA A 121 1.43 -10.54 -10.09
N LYS A 122 2.75 -10.60 -10.18
CA LYS A 122 3.56 -11.75 -9.75
C LYS A 122 4.68 -11.26 -8.86
N LEU A 123 4.75 -11.78 -7.65
CA LEU A 123 5.91 -11.65 -6.78
C LEU A 123 6.90 -12.75 -7.14
N VAL A 124 8.17 -12.38 -7.34
CA VAL A 124 9.25 -13.30 -7.68
C VAL A 124 10.37 -13.12 -6.68
N CYS A 125 10.91 -14.23 -6.19
CA CYS A 125 12.09 -14.25 -5.33
C CYS A 125 12.89 -15.51 -5.69
N GLU A 126 14.11 -15.33 -6.21
CA GLU A 126 14.94 -16.44 -6.69
C GLU A 126 14.17 -17.34 -7.69
N ASN A 127 13.95 -18.61 -7.34
CA ASN A 127 13.20 -19.57 -8.16
C ASN A 127 11.70 -19.66 -7.79
N GLU A 128 11.27 -18.96 -6.74
CA GLU A 128 9.91 -18.99 -6.24
C GLU A 128 9.07 -17.86 -6.86
N LYS A 129 7.81 -18.18 -7.19
CA LYS A 129 6.87 -17.26 -7.83
C LYS A 129 5.50 -17.38 -7.19
N TRP A 130 4.93 -16.24 -6.81
CA TRP A 130 3.58 -16.16 -6.26
C TRP A 130 2.74 -15.27 -7.15
N VAL A 131 1.60 -15.80 -7.58
CA VAL A 131 0.62 -15.06 -8.36
C VAL A 131 -0.26 -14.27 -7.39
N TYR A 132 -0.38 -12.96 -7.63
CA TYR A 132 -1.25 -12.07 -6.89
C TYR A 132 -2.39 -11.61 -7.79
N GLN A 133 -3.61 -12.01 -7.45
CA GLN A 133 -4.81 -11.65 -8.18
C GLN A 133 -5.82 -11.03 -7.20
N TYR A 134 -6.06 -9.75 -7.36
CA TYR A 134 -7.15 -9.07 -6.68
C TYR A 134 -8.34 -8.98 -7.64
N ARG A 135 -9.50 -9.41 -7.16
CA ARG A 135 -10.79 -9.27 -7.82
C ARG A 135 -11.81 -8.90 -6.75
N THR A 136 -12.56 -7.84 -6.98
CA THR A 136 -13.80 -7.58 -6.24
C THR A 136 -14.95 -7.57 -7.23
N TYR A 137 -16.06 -8.21 -6.85
CA TYR A 137 -17.29 -8.23 -7.64
C TYR A 137 -18.33 -7.44 -6.84
N PHE A 138 -19.04 -6.54 -7.51
CA PHE A 138 -20.28 -5.95 -6.99
C PHE A 138 -21.47 -6.63 -7.65
#